data_AF-A0A1Q6K4V9-F1
#
_entry.id   AF-A0A1Q6K4V9-F1
#
_cell.length_a   1.000
_cell.length_b   1.000
_cell.length_c   1.000
_cell.angle_alpha   90.00
_cell.angle_beta   90.00
_cell.angle_gamma   90.00
#
_symmetry.space_group_name_H-M   'P 1'
#
loop_
_entity.id
_entity.type
_entity.pdbx_description
1 polymer ?
#
loop_
_entity_poly.entity_id
_entity_poly.type
_entity_poly.pdbx_seq_one_letter_code
_entity_poly.pdbx_strand_id
1 'polypeptide(L)'
;MIILNEDRSTNPRKQYKADKKALNSEIEIHTVCLNRAIEDLNRVQETYGFSSKEYNEAFIQTERWRYHIEEENLALKFIRPNNQSDIEYRICQYNEFTEKLQSSISKNLDLRFHGTPIYFAEQIIKTKTITSTADRYNGFIKSTDRNGEFSASSVQTLGDTIKLFSDIQAYYRSLPCGCIFALFPKGPEDNEFPNLMKTVDFSQNPEQLFGIFTTPENIERVSKWMQEAGLDARKVYTFESFLEQVQETSRLIDGEEIQVGNPIYTETNNFDVEEMKKLSYERQTGRLAQLQFKLKNIFSRNIEKEGERNDGTSRD
;
A
#
# COMPACT_ATOMS: atom_id res chain seq x y z
N MET A 1 21.22 -9.34 -7.72
CA MET A 1 22.53 -9.40 -7.06
C MET A 1 22.27 -9.28 -5.56
N ILE A 2 22.21 -10.42 -4.86
CA ILE A 2 21.95 -10.45 -3.41
C ILE A 2 23.28 -10.14 -2.74
N ILE A 3 23.46 -8.89 -2.29
CA ILE A 3 24.57 -8.56 -1.40
C ILE A 3 24.14 -9.03 -0.01
N LEU A 4 24.48 -10.28 0.32
CA LEU A 4 24.60 -10.72 1.71
C LEU A 4 25.71 -9.88 2.33
N ASN A 5 25.34 -8.74 2.93
CA ASN A 5 26.25 -7.97 3.77
C ASN A 5 26.45 -8.75 5.08
N GLU A 6 27.45 -9.61 5.10
CA GLU A 6 27.86 -10.42 6.25
C GLU A 6 28.34 -9.58 7.47
N ASP A 7 28.44 -8.24 7.35
CA ASP A 7 29.04 -7.38 8.37
C ASP A 7 28.04 -6.60 9.26
N ARG A 8 26.72 -6.83 9.12
CA ARG A 8 25.70 -6.09 9.89
C ARG A 8 25.34 -6.74 11.24
N SER A 9 25.85 -7.94 11.53
CA SER A 9 25.40 -8.76 12.67
C SER A 9 26.12 -8.52 14.00
N THR A 10 27.26 -7.81 14.06
CA THR A 10 28.11 -7.89 15.26
C THR A 10 27.79 -6.87 16.36
N ASN A 11 27.03 -5.80 16.07
CA ASN A 11 26.66 -4.82 17.12
C ASN A 11 25.35 -4.05 16.81
N PRO A 12 24.19 -4.51 17.34
CA PRO A 12 22.89 -3.85 17.13
C PRO A 12 22.84 -2.37 17.53
N ARG A 13 23.62 -1.97 18.55
CA ARG A 13 23.69 -0.57 18.98
C ARG A 13 24.47 0.29 17.98
N LYS A 14 25.52 -0.25 17.36
CA LYS A 14 26.29 0.46 16.32
C LYS A 14 25.43 0.68 15.09
N GLN A 15 24.68 -0.35 14.66
CA GLN A 15 23.77 -0.23 13.52
C GLN A 15 22.66 0.77 13.77
N TYR A 16 21.97 0.69 14.91
CA TYR A 16 20.96 1.68 15.31
C TYR A 16 21.47 3.12 15.25
N LYS A 17 22.70 3.38 15.75
CA LYS A 17 23.31 4.73 15.67
C LYS A 17 23.57 5.17 14.24
N ALA A 18 24.02 4.26 13.37
CA ALA A 18 24.25 4.55 11.96
C ALA A 18 22.94 4.84 11.23
N ASP A 19 21.92 4.01 11.43
CA ASP A 19 20.60 4.16 10.81
C ASP A 19 19.91 5.45 11.28
N LYS A 20 20.02 5.78 12.58
CA LYS A 20 19.53 7.06 13.12
C LYS A 20 20.21 8.26 12.47
N LYS A 21 21.53 8.20 12.30
CA LYS A 21 22.28 9.28 11.65
C LYS A 21 21.89 9.41 10.18
N ALA A 22 21.71 8.29 9.49
CA ALA A 22 21.26 8.28 8.10
C ALA A 22 19.88 8.94 7.96
N LEU A 23 18.89 8.54 8.75
CA LEU A 23 17.56 9.16 8.73
C LEU A 23 17.59 10.67 9.00
N ASN A 24 18.36 11.12 10.00
CA ASN A 24 18.52 12.56 10.24
C ASN A 24 19.14 13.29 9.04
N SER A 25 20.10 12.66 8.35
CA SER A 25 20.76 13.26 7.19
C SER A 25 19.80 13.35 5.99
N GLU A 26 18.97 12.32 5.77
CA GLU A 26 17.93 12.34 4.74
C GLU A 26 16.89 13.44 5.01
N ILE A 27 16.46 13.61 6.27
CA ILE A 27 15.54 14.70 6.64
C ILE A 27 16.14 16.07 6.32
N GLU A 28 17.42 16.29 6.62
CA GLU A 28 18.10 17.55 6.28
C GLU A 28 18.14 17.77 4.76
N ILE A 29 18.49 16.74 3.99
CA ILE A 29 18.52 16.78 2.52
C ILE A 29 17.13 17.07 1.95
N HIS A 30 16.10 16.34 2.38
CA HIS A 30 14.73 16.50 1.93
C HIS A 30 14.14 17.85 2.34
N THR A 31 14.53 18.40 3.49
CA THR A 31 14.15 19.76 3.90
C THR A 31 14.72 20.81 2.94
N VAL A 32 15.97 20.66 2.52
CA VAL A 32 16.57 21.54 1.49
C VAL A 32 15.82 21.40 0.15
N CYS A 33 15.47 20.17 -0.24
CA CYS A 33 14.68 19.93 -1.46
C CYS A 33 13.27 20.54 -1.38
N LEU A 34 12.61 20.43 -0.23
CA LEU A 34 11.29 21.03 0.01
C LEU A 34 11.36 22.56 -0.12
N ASN A 35 12.34 23.21 0.50
CA ASN A 35 12.49 24.66 0.41
C ASN A 35 12.67 25.13 -1.04
N ARG A 36 13.49 24.42 -1.82
CA ARG A 36 13.66 24.69 -3.26
C ARG A 36 12.37 24.47 -4.05
N ALA A 37 11.60 23.43 -3.73
CA ALA A 37 10.33 23.16 -4.39
C ALA A 37 9.28 24.24 -4.07
N ILE A 38 9.27 24.78 -2.85
CA ILE A 38 8.39 25.89 -2.47
C ILE A 38 8.77 27.18 -3.23
N GLU A 39 10.06 27.48 -3.35
CA GLU A 39 10.54 28.63 -4.15
C GLU A 39 10.10 28.50 -5.62
N ASP A 40 10.24 27.29 -6.20
CA ASP A 40 9.80 27.01 -7.56
C ASP A 40 8.27 27.13 -7.72
N LEU A 41 7.50 26.59 -6.78
CA LEU A 41 6.05 26.69 -6.76
C LEU A 41 5.59 28.16 -6.78
N ASN A 42 6.17 29.00 -5.94
CA ASN A 42 5.86 30.43 -5.89
C ASN A 42 6.18 31.13 -7.21
N ARG A 43 7.34 30.86 -7.80
CA ARG A 43 7.74 31.42 -9.10
C ARG A 43 6.79 30.99 -10.22
N VAL A 44 6.42 29.71 -10.24
CA VAL A 44 5.50 29.15 -11.23
C VAL A 44 4.09 29.72 -11.05
N GLN A 45 3.64 29.91 -9.82
CA GLN A 45 2.37 30.58 -9.51
C GLN A 45 2.33 32.00 -10.07
N GLU A 46 3.39 32.78 -9.87
CA GLU A 46 3.49 34.16 -10.39
C GLU A 46 3.54 34.20 -11.93
N THR A 47 4.19 33.21 -12.55
CA THR A 47 4.42 33.19 -14.00
C THR A 47 3.24 32.62 -14.80
N TYR A 48 2.64 31.53 -14.31
CA TYR A 48 1.66 30.73 -15.06
C TYR A 48 0.28 30.69 -14.40
N GLY A 49 0.16 31.08 -13.13
CA GLY A 49 -1.09 31.04 -12.36
C GLY A 49 -1.48 29.64 -11.87
N PHE A 50 -2.46 29.59 -10.94
CA PHE A 50 -2.87 28.39 -10.19
C PHE A 50 -3.47 27.26 -11.03
N SER A 51 -4.06 27.57 -12.19
CA SER A 51 -4.72 26.57 -13.05
C SER A 51 -3.78 25.96 -14.09
N SER A 52 -2.51 26.34 -14.09
CA SER A 52 -1.53 25.86 -15.07
C SER A 52 -1.07 24.43 -14.77
N LYS A 53 -0.64 23.73 -15.82
CA LYS A 53 -0.06 22.39 -15.69
C LYS A 53 1.24 22.44 -14.88
N GLU A 54 2.02 23.48 -15.13
CA GLU A 54 3.29 23.79 -14.48
C GLU A 54 3.09 23.98 -12.97
N TYR A 55 2.08 24.76 -12.55
CA TYR A 55 1.77 24.94 -11.14
C TYR A 55 1.42 23.62 -10.47
N ASN A 56 0.58 22.79 -11.11
CA ASN A 56 0.22 21.50 -10.57
C ASN A 56 1.43 20.56 -10.45
N GLU A 57 2.34 20.54 -11.42
CA GLU A 57 3.57 19.75 -11.34
C GLU A 57 4.50 20.20 -10.20
N ALA A 58 4.69 21.51 -10.04
CA ALA A 58 5.47 22.07 -8.93
C ALA A 58 4.82 21.81 -7.56
N PHE A 59 3.48 21.85 -7.51
CA PHE A 59 2.71 21.54 -6.31
C PHE A 59 2.90 20.08 -5.90
N ILE A 60 2.77 19.14 -6.83
CA ILE A 60 3.01 17.71 -6.57
C ILE A 60 4.45 17.44 -6.13
N GLN A 61 5.45 18.14 -6.66
CA GLN A 61 6.83 18.02 -6.15
C GLN A 61 6.98 18.53 -4.71
N THR A 62 6.25 19.58 -4.34
CA THR A 62 6.23 20.07 -2.94
C THR A 62 5.64 19.00 -2.02
N GLU A 63 4.50 18.42 -2.38
CA GLU A 63 3.85 17.36 -1.60
C GLU A 63 4.72 16.09 -1.51
N ARG A 64 5.46 15.75 -2.56
CA ARG A 64 6.45 14.65 -2.53
C ARG A 64 7.50 14.84 -1.45
N TRP A 65 8.10 16.04 -1.34
CA TRP A 65 9.13 16.27 -0.33
C TRP A 65 8.55 16.35 1.08
N ARG A 66 7.35 16.91 1.24
CA ARG A 66 6.61 16.84 2.52
C ARG A 66 6.39 15.40 2.96
N TYR A 67 5.95 14.55 2.04
CA TYR A 67 5.76 13.12 2.27
C TYR A 67 7.05 12.45 2.78
N HIS A 68 8.18 12.66 2.10
CA HIS A 68 9.45 12.01 2.49
C HIS A 68 9.93 12.46 3.86
N ILE A 69 9.86 13.76 4.17
CA ILE A 69 10.22 14.29 5.48
C ILE A 69 9.31 13.71 6.57
N GLU A 70 8.01 13.61 6.32
CA GLU A 70 7.07 13.06 7.29
C GLU A 70 7.31 11.56 7.52
N GLU A 71 7.50 10.79 6.44
CA GLU A 71 7.83 9.36 6.52
C GLU A 71 9.10 9.11 7.36
N GLU A 72 10.14 9.91 7.17
CA GLU A 72 11.41 9.77 7.90
C GLU A 72 11.28 10.20 9.37
N ASN A 73 10.57 11.30 9.63
CA ASN A 73 10.25 11.72 11.00
C ASN A 73 9.42 10.69 11.75
N LEU A 74 8.48 10.05 11.05
CA LEU A 74 7.71 8.94 11.57
C LEU A 74 8.61 7.75 11.86
N ALA A 75 9.44 7.32 10.92
CA ALA A 75 10.39 6.21 11.12
C ALA A 75 11.34 6.47 12.30
N LEU A 76 11.84 7.69 12.48
CA LEU A 76 12.71 8.07 13.61
C LEU A 76 12.09 7.84 14.99
N LYS A 77 10.76 7.87 15.11
CA LYS A 77 10.07 7.59 16.39
C LYS A 77 10.15 6.10 16.77
N PHE A 78 10.38 5.22 15.78
CA PHE A 78 10.28 3.78 15.94
C PHE A 78 11.60 3.04 15.86
N ILE A 79 12.66 3.67 15.32
CA ILE A 79 13.97 3.02 15.25
C ILE A 79 14.45 2.58 16.63
N ARG A 80 15.00 1.36 16.67
CA ARG A 80 15.51 0.76 17.90
C ARG A 80 16.61 -0.24 17.59
N PRO A 81 17.54 -0.51 18.54
CA PRO A 81 18.48 -1.61 18.37
C PRO A 81 17.75 -2.92 18.08
N ASN A 82 18.24 -3.65 17.09
CA ASN A 82 17.68 -4.96 16.76
C ASN A 82 17.81 -5.93 17.92
N ASN A 83 16.82 -6.81 18.04
CA ASN A 83 16.84 -7.98 18.90
C ASN A 83 16.89 -9.23 18.01
N GLN A 84 17.79 -10.16 18.36
CA GLN A 84 17.98 -11.40 17.62
C GLN A 84 16.72 -12.28 17.59
N SER A 85 15.96 -12.37 18.70
CA SER A 85 14.71 -13.16 18.73
C SER A 85 13.67 -12.62 17.76
N ASP A 86 13.60 -11.29 17.63
CA ASP A 86 12.64 -10.65 16.72
C ASP A 86 13.03 -10.90 15.26
N ILE A 87 14.34 -10.87 14.95
CA ILE A 87 14.85 -11.20 13.61
C ILE A 87 14.52 -12.64 13.24
N GLU A 88 14.81 -13.59 14.13
CA GLU A 88 14.54 -15.02 13.90
C GLU A 88 13.06 -15.29 13.68
N TYR A 89 12.20 -14.69 14.52
CA TYR A 89 10.74 -14.78 14.36
C TYR A 89 10.30 -14.25 12.98
N ARG A 90 10.77 -13.05 12.59
CA ARG A 90 10.43 -12.45 11.29
C ARG A 90 10.88 -13.31 10.11
N ILE A 91 12.07 -13.90 10.17
CA ILE A 91 12.57 -14.80 9.11
C ILE A 91 11.68 -16.04 8.97
N CYS A 92 11.23 -16.62 10.09
CA CYS A 92 10.29 -17.74 10.06
C CYS A 92 8.96 -17.35 9.38
N GLN A 93 8.36 -16.22 9.79
CA GLN A 93 7.10 -15.77 9.18
C GLN A 93 7.24 -15.39 7.70
N TYR A 94 8.37 -14.78 7.31
CA TYR A 94 8.69 -14.44 5.93
C TYR A 94 8.70 -15.68 5.02
N ASN A 95 9.20 -16.80 5.54
CA ASN A 95 9.34 -18.04 4.79
C ASN A 95 8.05 -18.89 4.78
N GLU A 96 7.34 -18.97 5.91
CA GLU A 96 6.36 -20.04 6.11
C GLU A 96 4.90 -19.57 6.16
N PHE A 97 4.63 -18.31 6.55
CA PHE A 97 3.28 -17.91 6.92
C PHE A 97 2.29 -17.95 5.75
N THR A 98 2.74 -17.53 4.56
CA THR A 98 1.85 -17.46 3.38
C THR A 98 1.31 -18.84 3.01
N GLU A 99 2.17 -19.86 2.99
CA GLU A 99 1.79 -21.24 2.68
C GLU A 99 0.86 -21.81 3.76
N LYS A 100 1.15 -21.55 5.04
CA LYS A 100 0.31 -21.96 6.17
C LYS A 100 -1.10 -21.36 6.07
N LEU A 101 -1.21 -20.07 5.76
CA LEU A 101 -2.52 -19.43 5.62
C LEU A 101 -3.29 -19.97 4.41
N GLN A 102 -2.64 -20.05 3.25
CA GLN A 102 -3.27 -20.51 2.00
C GLN A 102 -3.79 -21.96 2.09
N SER A 103 -3.14 -22.80 2.88
CA SER A 103 -3.55 -24.20 3.09
C SER A 103 -4.68 -24.37 4.11
N SER A 104 -5.01 -23.33 4.87
CA SER A 104 -5.93 -23.46 6.02
C SER A 104 -7.14 -22.52 6.00
N ILE A 105 -7.14 -21.50 5.14
CA ILE A 105 -8.29 -20.61 4.95
C ILE A 105 -9.37 -21.25 4.06
N SER A 106 -10.64 -21.09 4.46
CA SER A 106 -11.79 -21.51 3.65
C SER A 106 -11.85 -20.72 2.34
N LYS A 107 -12.32 -21.38 1.28
CA LYS A 107 -12.63 -20.71 0.00
C LYS A 107 -13.80 -19.73 0.10
N ASN A 108 -14.62 -19.87 1.13
CA ASN A 108 -15.79 -19.02 1.40
C ASN A 108 -15.45 -17.81 2.28
N LEU A 109 -14.22 -17.73 2.79
CA LEU A 109 -13.72 -16.61 3.58
C LEU A 109 -12.89 -15.68 2.68
N ASP A 110 -13.52 -14.65 2.11
CA ASP A 110 -12.81 -13.64 1.32
C ASP A 110 -12.20 -12.57 2.23
N LEU A 111 -10.86 -12.58 2.30
CA LEU A 111 -10.07 -11.60 3.03
C LEU A 111 -9.10 -10.87 2.09
N ARG A 112 -8.98 -9.57 2.34
CA ARG A 112 -8.05 -8.66 1.68
C ARG A 112 -6.99 -8.19 2.67
N PHE A 113 -5.77 -8.00 2.20
CA PHE A 113 -4.62 -7.72 3.08
C PHE A 113 -3.87 -6.46 2.66
N HIS A 114 -3.81 -5.48 3.57
CA HIS A 114 -3.03 -4.26 3.40
C HIS A 114 -1.83 -4.27 4.35
N GLY A 115 -0.62 -4.37 3.80
CA GLY A 115 0.63 -4.31 4.55
C GLY A 115 1.14 -2.87 4.65
N THR A 116 1.64 -2.50 5.82
CA THR A 116 2.17 -1.15 6.03
C THR A 116 3.25 -1.12 7.11
N PRO A 117 4.25 -0.23 7.02
CA PRO A 117 5.19 0.02 8.10
C PRO A 117 4.52 0.38 9.44
N ILE A 118 5.20 0.08 10.55
CA ILE A 118 4.64 0.24 11.91
C ILE A 118 4.16 1.67 12.20
N TYR A 119 4.87 2.66 11.66
CA TYR A 119 4.54 4.07 11.88
C TYR A 119 3.34 4.54 11.06
N PHE A 120 3.08 3.95 9.89
CA PHE A 120 1.84 4.19 9.16
C PHE A 120 0.67 3.39 9.73
N ALA A 121 0.92 2.22 10.32
CA ALA A 121 -0.08 1.49 11.09
C ALA A 121 -0.61 2.34 12.26
N GLU A 122 0.27 3.04 12.98
CA GLU A 122 -0.12 4.00 14.03
C GLU A 122 -1.06 5.08 13.47
N GLN A 123 -0.73 5.67 12.32
CA GLN A 123 -1.56 6.69 11.68
C GLN A 123 -2.93 6.14 11.30
N ILE A 124 -2.97 4.99 10.60
CA ILE A 124 -4.22 4.33 10.17
C ILE A 124 -5.13 4.04 11.37
N ILE A 125 -4.57 3.54 12.47
CA ILE A 125 -5.36 3.22 13.68
C ILE A 125 -5.89 4.51 14.32
N LYS A 126 -5.06 5.55 14.43
CA LYS A 126 -5.45 6.83 15.04
C LYS A 126 -6.50 7.59 14.24
N THR A 127 -6.35 7.61 12.91
CA THR A 127 -7.33 8.22 12.00
C THR A 127 -8.54 7.32 11.77
N LYS A 128 -8.41 6.02 12.07
CA LYS A 128 -9.38 4.96 11.80
C LYS A 128 -9.67 4.81 10.31
N THR A 129 -8.72 5.21 9.45
CA THR A 129 -8.92 5.23 8.00
C THR A 129 -7.72 4.64 7.26
N ILE A 130 -7.98 3.75 6.30
CA ILE A 130 -7.00 3.33 5.29
C ILE A 130 -7.31 4.08 4.00
N THR A 131 -6.37 4.91 3.54
CA THR A 131 -6.48 5.73 2.33
C THR A 131 -5.26 5.58 1.41
N SER A 132 -5.35 6.10 0.19
CA SER A 132 -4.18 6.26 -0.67
C SER A 132 -3.22 7.31 -0.12
N THR A 133 -1.96 7.29 -0.58
CA THR A 133 -1.04 8.42 -0.38
C THR A 133 -1.56 9.69 -1.08
N ALA A 134 -2.28 9.54 -2.19
CA ALA A 134 -2.82 10.68 -2.92
C ALA A 134 -3.88 11.43 -2.11
N ASP A 135 -4.70 10.73 -1.33
CA ASP A 135 -5.69 11.36 -0.44
C ASP A 135 -5.00 12.07 0.74
N ARG A 136 -3.89 11.54 1.24
CA ARG A 136 -3.13 12.13 2.35
C ARG A 136 -2.26 13.32 1.94
N TYR A 137 -1.77 13.34 0.70
CA TYR A 137 -0.79 14.31 0.20
C TYR A 137 -1.26 15.00 -1.08
N ASN A 138 -2.53 15.42 -1.09
CA ASN A 138 -3.12 16.32 -2.09
C ASN A 138 -2.83 15.92 -3.55
N GLY A 139 -2.92 14.63 -3.87
CA GLY A 139 -2.71 14.08 -5.21
C GLY A 139 -1.31 13.53 -5.47
N PHE A 140 -0.37 13.60 -4.52
CA PHE A 140 0.92 12.93 -4.65
C PHE A 140 0.77 11.41 -4.51
N ILE A 141 1.11 10.69 -5.58
CA ILE A 141 0.97 9.24 -5.68
C ILE A 141 2.35 8.58 -5.51
N LYS A 142 2.57 7.92 -4.36
CA LYS A 142 3.76 7.08 -4.12
C LYS A 142 3.58 5.62 -4.54
N SER A 143 2.35 5.11 -4.53
CA SER A 143 2.00 3.74 -4.92
C SER A 143 1.33 3.71 -6.30
N THR A 144 0.78 2.58 -6.73
CA THR A 144 -0.05 2.50 -7.94
C THR A 144 -1.50 2.91 -7.70
N ASP A 145 -1.84 3.28 -6.46
CA ASP A 145 -3.22 3.51 -6.02
C ASP A 145 -3.75 4.87 -6.50
N ARG A 146 -5.04 4.92 -6.82
CA ARG A 146 -5.75 6.13 -7.19
C ARG A 146 -6.41 6.75 -5.95
N ASN A 147 -6.85 8.01 -6.07
CA ASN A 147 -7.65 8.67 -5.04
C ASN A 147 -8.88 7.81 -4.68
N GLY A 148 -9.14 7.67 -3.38
CA GLY A 148 -10.25 6.89 -2.85
C GLY A 148 -10.03 5.37 -2.85
N GLU A 149 -8.86 4.88 -3.24
CA GLU A 149 -8.50 3.46 -3.29
C GLU A 149 -7.19 3.17 -2.54
N PHE A 150 -6.94 1.94 -2.12
CA PHE A 150 -5.64 1.52 -1.61
C PHE A 150 -5.28 0.11 -2.06
N SER A 151 -3.98 -0.16 -2.17
CA SER A 151 -3.46 -1.49 -2.49
C SER A 151 -3.79 -2.48 -1.38
N ALA A 152 -4.48 -3.55 -1.74
CA ALA A 152 -4.70 -4.70 -0.89
C ALA A 152 -4.40 -5.95 -1.70
N SER A 153 -3.87 -7.00 -1.09
CA SER A 153 -3.71 -8.30 -1.75
C SER A 153 -4.86 -9.24 -1.41
N SER A 154 -5.04 -10.25 -2.25
CA SER A 154 -5.85 -11.41 -1.90
C SER A 154 -5.02 -12.42 -1.11
N VAL A 155 -5.66 -13.47 -0.60
CA VAL A 155 -4.99 -14.64 -0.01
C VAL A 155 -3.88 -15.20 -0.91
N GLN A 156 -4.11 -15.23 -2.23
CA GLN A 156 -3.15 -15.77 -3.20
C GLN A 156 -1.91 -14.88 -3.38
N THR A 157 -2.05 -13.56 -3.21
CA THR A 157 -0.98 -12.56 -3.42
C THR A 157 -0.43 -11.97 -2.11
N LEU A 158 -0.91 -12.44 -0.95
CA LEU A 158 -0.47 -12.03 0.38
C LEU A 158 1.05 -12.14 0.58
N GLY A 159 1.70 -13.12 -0.05
CA GLY A 159 3.15 -13.28 0.03
C GLY A 159 3.90 -12.01 -0.35
N ASP A 160 3.44 -11.30 -1.38
CA ASP A 160 4.04 -10.02 -1.80
C ASP A 160 3.77 -8.91 -0.78
N THR A 161 2.58 -8.90 -0.17
CA THR A 161 2.22 -7.97 0.92
C THR A 161 3.15 -8.11 2.12
N ILE A 162 3.40 -9.34 2.55
CA ILE A 162 4.33 -9.60 3.65
C ILE A 162 5.74 -9.15 3.28
N LYS A 163 6.24 -9.58 2.12
CA LYS A 163 7.63 -9.37 1.71
C LYS A 163 7.97 -7.91 1.42
N LEU A 164 7.04 -7.17 0.81
CA LEU A 164 7.30 -5.84 0.25
C LEU A 164 6.71 -4.70 1.08
N PHE A 165 5.60 -4.93 1.79
CA PHE A 165 4.81 -3.83 2.36
C PHE A 165 4.65 -3.91 3.88
N SER A 166 4.81 -5.09 4.50
CA SER A 166 4.75 -5.24 5.96
C SER A 166 6.05 -4.89 6.69
N ASP A 167 7.12 -4.50 5.98
CA ASP A 167 8.42 -4.19 6.58
C ASP A 167 8.99 -5.35 7.44
N ILE A 168 8.66 -6.59 7.10
CA ILE A 168 9.12 -7.79 7.83
C ILE A 168 10.66 -7.90 7.88
N GLN A 169 11.36 -7.35 6.89
CA GLN A 169 12.82 -7.27 6.84
C GLN A 169 13.39 -5.90 7.29
N ALA A 170 12.58 -5.02 7.86
CA ALA A 170 13.01 -3.67 8.24
C ALA A 170 14.05 -3.64 9.38
N TYR A 171 14.37 -4.78 10.00
CA TYR A 171 15.51 -4.92 10.89
C TYR A 171 16.84 -4.52 10.22
N TYR A 172 16.95 -4.59 8.88
CA TYR A 172 18.11 -4.06 8.15
C TYR A 172 18.31 -2.55 8.30
N ARG A 173 17.27 -1.84 8.77
CA ARG A 173 17.21 -0.39 9.02
C ARG A 173 16.88 -0.07 10.49
N SER A 174 17.11 -1.02 11.40
CA SER A 174 16.80 -0.87 12.84
C SER A 174 15.33 -0.53 13.12
N LEU A 175 14.41 -1.00 12.29
CA LEU A 175 12.97 -0.74 12.43
C LEU A 175 12.21 -2.00 12.91
N PRO A 176 11.12 -1.82 13.69
CA PRO A 176 10.17 -2.88 13.98
C PRO A 176 9.58 -3.45 12.69
N CYS A 177 9.02 -4.66 12.74
CA CYS A 177 8.13 -5.13 11.68
C CYS A 177 6.94 -4.17 11.60
N GLY A 178 6.32 -4.05 10.44
CA GLY A 178 5.05 -3.36 10.26
C GLY A 178 3.85 -4.20 10.66
N CYS A 179 2.69 -3.82 10.16
CA CYS A 179 1.41 -4.48 10.41
C CYS A 179 0.76 -4.87 9.09
N ILE A 180 -0.08 -5.90 9.14
CA ILE A 180 -0.95 -6.27 8.03
C ILE A 180 -2.39 -6.21 8.52
N PHE A 181 -3.19 -5.41 7.84
CA PHE A 181 -4.63 -5.27 8.07
C PHE A 181 -5.34 -6.30 7.19
N ALA A 182 -6.03 -7.25 7.82
CA ALA A 182 -6.93 -8.18 7.17
C ALA A 182 -8.36 -7.60 7.19
N LEU A 183 -8.96 -7.50 6.02
CA LEU A 183 -10.20 -6.76 5.78
C LEU A 183 -11.22 -7.62 5.03
N PHE A 184 -12.49 -7.44 5.36
CA PHE A 184 -13.58 -7.93 4.52
C PHE A 184 -13.85 -6.94 3.38
N PRO A 185 -13.98 -7.42 2.12
CA PRO A 185 -14.38 -6.57 1.01
C PRO A 185 -15.82 -6.07 1.18
N LYS A 186 -16.10 -4.84 0.74
CA LYS A 186 -17.43 -4.25 0.77
C LYS A 186 -18.02 -4.15 -0.63
N GLY A 187 -18.91 -5.09 -0.93
CA GLY A 187 -19.75 -5.05 -2.13
C GLY A 187 -18.99 -5.35 -3.42
N PRO A 188 -19.65 -5.14 -4.58
CA PRO A 188 -19.13 -5.52 -5.89
C PRO A 188 -17.84 -4.81 -6.29
N GLU A 189 -17.64 -3.56 -5.85
CA GLU A 189 -16.52 -2.72 -6.28
C GLU A 189 -15.16 -3.23 -5.77
N ASP A 190 -15.12 -3.78 -4.55
CA ASP A 190 -13.92 -4.43 -4.01
C ASP A 190 -13.70 -5.84 -4.62
N ASN A 191 -14.74 -6.42 -5.25
CA ASN A 191 -14.67 -7.72 -5.90
C ASN A 191 -14.22 -7.64 -7.37
N GLU A 192 -14.38 -6.48 -8.03
CA GLU A 192 -13.96 -6.29 -9.42
C GLU A 192 -12.44 -6.32 -9.60
N PHE A 193 -11.69 -5.85 -8.60
CA PHE A 193 -10.23 -5.78 -8.66
C PHE A 193 -9.60 -6.39 -7.41
N PRO A 194 -9.05 -7.62 -7.48
CA PRO A 194 -8.61 -8.34 -6.29
C PRO A 194 -7.41 -7.69 -5.57
N ASN A 195 -6.75 -6.73 -6.22
CA ASN A 195 -5.55 -6.05 -5.74
C ASN A 195 -5.81 -4.61 -5.22
N LEU A 196 -7.07 -4.18 -5.16
CA LEU A 196 -7.46 -2.84 -4.76
C LEU A 196 -8.68 -2.92 -3.84
N MET A 197 -8.77 -1.97 -2.92
CA MET A 197 -9.98 -1.73 -2.13
C MET A 197 -10.30 -0.25 -2.11
N LYS A 198 -11.58 0.08 -1.95
CA LYS A 198 -11.98 1.46 -1.63
C LYS A 198 -11.49 1.85 -0.23
N THR A 199 -11.29 3.15 -0.03
CA THR A 199 -10.98 3.72 1.28
C THR A 199 -11.92 3.17 2.36
N VAL A 200 -11.33 2.71 3.45
CA VAL A 200 -12.06 2.16 4.59
C VAL A 200 -12.02 3.16 5.74
N ASP A 201 -13.18 3.49 6.29
CA ASP A 201 -13.34 4.22 7.56
C ASP A 201 -13.95 3.28 8.62
N PHE A 202 -13.12 2.86 9.58
CA PHE A 202 -13.52 1.96 10.66
C PHE A 202 -14.47 2.60 11.67
N SER A 203 -14.63 3.93 11.66
CA SER A 203 -15.66 4.61 12.45
C SER A 203 -17.05 4.31 11.92
N GLN A 204 -17.17 4.15 10.59
CA GLN A 204 -18.43 3.88 9.90
C GLN A 204 -18.65 2.38 9.66
N ASN A 205 -17.58 1.62 9.43
CA ASN A 205 -17.63 0.19 9.07
C ASN A 205 -16.64 -0.63 9.91
N PRO A 206 -16.79 -0.68 11.25
CA PRO A 206 -15.87 -1.39 12.14
C PRO A 206 -15.81 -2.91 11.88
N GLU A 207 -16.87 -3.47 11.29
CA GLU A 207 -16.98 -4.87 10.90
C GLU A 207 -16.06 -5.24 9.74
N GLN A 208 -15.67 -4.29 8.89
CA GLN A 208 -14.72 -4.56 7.79
C GLN A 208 -13.34 -4.98 8.30
N LEU A 209 -12.95 -4.59 9.52
CA LEU A 209 -11.69 -5.02 10.09
C LEU A 209 -11.83 -6.45 10.63
N PHE A 210 -11.27 -7.43 9.93
CA PHE A 210 -11.17 -8.80 10.44
C PHE A 210 -10.09 -8.90 11.54
N GLY A 211 -8.92 -8.33 11.27
CA GLY A 211 -7.81 -8.34 12.22
C GLY A 211 -6.61 -7.52 11.77
N ILE A 212 -5.74 -7.19 12.71
CA ILE A 212 -4.40 -6.66 12.45
C ILE A 212 -3.41 -7.69 12.97
N PHE A 213 -2.51 -8.18 12.12
CA PHE A 213 -1.46 -9.09 12.57
C PHE A 213 -0.07 -8.52 12.34
N THR A 214 0.82 -8.82 13.28
CA THR A 214 2.20 -8.31 13.33
C THR A 214 3.07 -9.25 14.17
N THR A 215 4.32 -8.89 14.41
CA THR A 215 5.26 -9.64 15.25
C THR A 215 5.02 -9.37 16.74
N PRO A 216 5.45 -10.30 17.64
CA PRO A 216 5.30 -10.14 19.09
C PRO A 216 5.81 -8.80 19.64
N GLU A 217 6.87 -8.24 19.05
CA GLU A 217 7.45 -6.94 19.45
C GLU A 217 6.48 -5.74 19.39
N ASN A 218 5.37 -5.90 18.65
CA ASN A 218 4.39 -4.85 18.36
C ASN A 218 3.02 -5.08 19.00
N ILE A 219 2.74 -6.26 19.57
CA ILE A 219 1.38 -6.59 20.03
C ILE A 219 0.88 -5.60 21.08
N GLU A 220 1.68 -5.32 22.11
CA GLU A 220 1.30 -4.41 23.18
C GLU A 220 1.00 -2.99 22.66
N ARG A 221 1.88 -2.43 21.82
CA ARG A 221 1.73 -1.07 21.31
C ARG A 221 0.54 -0.93 20.35
N VAL A 222 0.34 -1.91 19.47
CA VAL A 222 -0.76 -1.88 18.49
C VAL A 222 -2.09 -2.06 19.21
N SER A 223 -2.15 -2.97 20.19
CA SER A 223 -3.34 -3.14 21.04
C SER A 223 -3.69 -1.86 21.80
N LYS A 224 -2.67 -1.16 22.33
CA LYS A 224 -2.87 0.14 22.99
C LYS A 224 -3.42 1.19 22.03
N TRP A 225 -2.87 1.31 20.82
CA TRP A 225 -3.40 2.25 19.82
C TRP A 225 -4.85 1.94 19.44
N MET A 226 -5.18 0.65 19.29
CA MET A 226 -6.56 0.21 19.04
C MET A 226 -7.51 0.65 20.16
N GLN A 227 -7.11 0.44 21.43
CA GLN A 227 -7.89 0.90 22.58
C GLN A 227 -8.05 2.42 22.60
N GLU A 228 -6.98 3.18 22.39
CA GLU A 228 -7.00 4.65 22.34
C GLU A 228 -7.88 5.19 21.20
N ALA A 229 -7.93 4.49 20.08
CA ALA A 229 -8.80 4.81 18.94
C ALA A 229 -10.26 4.36 19.14
N GLY A 230 -10.58 3.62 20.20
CA GLY A 230 -11.90 3.02 20.42
C GLY A 230 -12.23 1.88 19.44
N LEU A 231 -11.22 1.21 18.92
CA LEU A 231 -11.34 0.00 18.09
C LEU A 231 -11.15 -1.25 18.95
N ASP A 232 -11.60 -2.42 18.46
CA ASP A 232 -11.50 -3.67 19.22
C ASP A 232 -10.07 -4.20 19.24
N ALA A 233 -9.37 -3.99 20.36
CA ALA A 233 -8.00 -4.45 20.55
C ALA A 233 -7.84 -5.98 20.58
N ARG A 234 -8.93 -6.74 20.75
CA ARG A 234 -8.89 -8.21 20.63
C ARG A 234 -8.63 -8.67 19.20
N LYS A 235 -8.77 -7.77 18.22
CA LYS A 235 -8.45 -8.01 16.81
C LYS A 235 -6.97 -7.82 16.47
N VAL A 236 -6.09 -7.71 17.47
CA VAL A 236 -4.63 -7.62 17.27
C VAL A 236 -4.00 -8.98 17.56
N TYR A 237 -3.30 -9.52 16.57
CA TYR A 237 -2.79 -10.89 16.58
C TYR A 237 -1.29 -10.94 16.28
N THR A 238 -0.64 -11.97 16.80
CA THR A 238 0.60 -12.49 16.19
C THR A 238 0.26 -13.20 14.88
N PHE A 239 1.26 -13.56 14.07
CA PHE A 239 1.01 -14.38 12.88
C PHE A 239 0.37 -15.72 13.24
N GLU A 240 0.80 -16.40 14.31
CA GLU A 240 0.24 -17.68 14.74
C GLU A 240 -1.20 -17.55 15.23
N SER A 241 -1.47 -16.60 16.12
CA SER A 241 -2.84 -16.39 16.65
C SER A 241 -3.80 -15.89 15.57
N PHE A 242 -3.31 -15.17 14.56
CA PHE A 242 -4.11 -14.83 13.38
C PHE A 242 -4.47 -16.08 12.58
N LEU A 243 -3.51 -16.98 12.38
CA LEU A 243 -3.75 -18.24 11.68
C LEU A 243 -4.80 -19.10 12.40
N GLU A 244 -4.72 -19.19 13.74
CA GLU A 244 -5.72 -19.86 14.57
C GLU A 244 -7.10 -19.24 14.42
N GLN A 245 -7.19 -17.90 14.44
CA GLN A 245 -8.46 -17.19 14.25
C GLN A 245 -9.06 -17.43 12.86
N VAL A 246 -8.23 -17.43 11.80
CA VAL A 246 -8.68 -17.73 10.43
C VAL A 246 -9.18 -19.17 10.32
N GLN A 247 -8.47 -20.14 10.94
CA GLN A 247 -8.86 -21.54 10.94
C GLN A 247 -10.19 -21.76 11.64
N GLU A 248 -10.38 -21.15 12.81
CA GLU A 248 -11.63 -21.26 13.54
C GLU A 248 -12.79 -20.64 12.76
N THR A 249 -12.58 -19.45 12.20
CA THR A 249 -13.58 -18.78 11.36
C THR A 249 -13.91 -19.62 10.12
N SER A 250 -12.90 -20.22 9.49
CA SER A 250 -13.09 -21.10 8.32
C SER A 250 -13.90 -22.35 8.67
N ARG A 251 -13.63 -22.98 9.82
CA ARG A 251 -14.42 -24.14 10.30
C ARG A 251 -15.87 -23.80 10.55
N LEU A 252 -16.16 -22.63 11.11
CA LEU A 252 -17.53 -22.18 11.33
C LEU A 252 -18.26 -21.98 10.00
N ILE A 253 -17.60 -21.34 9.02
CA ILE A 253 -18.16 -21.10 7.69
C ILE A 253 -18.37 -22.41 6.90
N ASP A 254 -17.45 -23.37 7.02
CA ASP A 254 -17.51 -24.63 6.28
C ASP A 254 -18.39 -25.70 6.98
N GLY A 255 -18.55 -25.60 8.31
CA GLY A 255 -19.25 -26.58 9.14
C GLY A 255 -20.72 -26.24 9.42
N GLU A 256 -21.09 -24.96 9.41
CA GLU A 256 -22.48 -24.54 9.34
C GLU A 256 -22.86 -24.36 7.86
N GLU A 257 -24.02 -24.87 7.41
CA GLU A 257 -24.73 -24.28 6.27
C GLU A 257 -25.19 -22.86 6.68
N ILE A 258 -24.24 -21.95 6.97
CA ILE A 258 -24.57 -20.53 7.07
C ILE A 258 -24.93 -20.16 5.64
N GLN A 259 -26.22 -20.05 5.37
CA GLN A 259 -26.67 -19.15 4.31
C GLN A 259 -26.04 -17.80 4.64
N VAL A 260 -24.92 -17.51 3.99
CA VAL A 260 -24.38 -16.17 3.86
C VAL A 260 -25.59 -15.35 3.44
N GLY A 261 -26.14 -14.60 4.39
CA GLY A 261 -27.39 -13.90 4.20
C GLY A 261 -27.26 -13.11 2.91
N ASN A 262 -28.17 -13.35 1.98
CA ASN A 262 -28.23 -12.59 0.73
C ASN A 262 -27.98 -11.11 1.07
N PRO A 263 -27.08 -10.43 0.34
CA PRO A 263 -26.79 -9.03 0.62
C PRO A 263 -28.12 -8.30 0.62
N ILE A 264 -28.44 -7.67 1.76
CA ILE A 264 -29.61 -6.81 1.87
C ILE A 264 -29.32 -5.61 0.98
N TYR A 265 -29.70 -5.72 -0.29
CA TYR A 265 -29.88 -4.56 -1.16
C TYR A 265 -31.03 -3.76 -0.56
N THR A 266 -30.69 -2.76 0.24
CA THR A 266 -31.61 -1.66 0.51
C THR A 266 -31.57 -0.73 -0.68
N GLU A 267 -32.73 -0.56 -1.30
CA GLU A 267 -32.93 0.24 -2.51
C GLU A 267 -32.60 1.72 -2.30
N THR A 268 -31.93 2.26 -3.33
CA THR A 268 -32.02 3.61 -3.90
C THR A 268 -32.12 4.81 -2.96
N ASN A 269 -30.98 5.49 -2.77
CA ASN A 269 -30.97 6.95 -2.72
C ASN A 269 -30.48 7.50 -4.06
N ASN A 270 -31.38 8.21 -4.73
CA ASN A 270 -31.14 8.97 -5.96
C ASN A 270 -30.11 10.07 -5.68
N PHE A 271 -28.87 9.86 -6.12
CA PHE A 271 -27.98 10.95 -6.51
C PHE A 271 -27.53 10.67 -7.94
N ASP A 272 -27.68 11.70 -8.80
CA ASP A 272 -27.54 11.69 -10.25
C ASP A 272 -26.32 10.91 -10.78
N VAL A 273 -26.52 9.60 -11.02
CA VAL A 273 -25.54 8.70 -11.67
C VAL A 273 -25.39 9.03 -13.16
N GLU A 274 -26.36 9.71 -13.78
CA GLU A 274 -26.28 10.10 -15.19
C GLU A 274 -25.29 11.23 -15.44
N GLU A 275 -25.12 12.18 -14.50
CA GLU A 275 -24.21 13.32 -14.68
C GLU A 275 -22.73 12.90 -14.56
N MET A 276 -22.41 11.97 -13.65
CA MET A 276 -21.07 11.36 -13.56
C MET A 276 -20.78 10.36 -14.69
N LYS A 277 -21.78 9.62 -15.18
CA LYS A 277 -21.60 8.74 -16.34
C LYS A 277 -21.29 9.55 -17.61
N LYS A 278 -21.91 10.72 -17.81
CA LYS A 278 -21.58 11.59 -18.95
C LYS A 278 -20.13 12.09 -18.93
N LEU A 279 -19.64 12.54 -17.77
CA LEU A 279 -18.24 13.00 -17.60
C LEU A 279 -17.21 11.87 -17.75
N SER A 280 -17.57 10.64 -17.35
CA SER A 280 -16.73 9.45 -17.48
C SER A 280 -16.70 8.92 -18.92
N TYR A 281 -17.85 8.89 -19.62
CA TYR A 281 -17.97 8.34 -20.97
C TYR A 281 -17.34 9.24 -22.05
N GLU A 282 -17.42 10.57 -21.90
CA GLU A 282 -16.74 11.52 -22.79
C GLU A 282 -15.20 11.47 -22.63
N ARG A 283 -14.69 11.15 -21.43
CA ARG A 283 -13.24 10.94 -21.21
C ARG A 283 -12.74 9.56 -21.66
N GLN A 284 -13.54 8.51 -21.57
CA GLN A 284 -13.15 7.16 -22.00
C GLN A 284 -13.09 7.01 -23.53
N THR A 285 -14.04 7.59 -24.26
CA THR A 285 -14.09 7.53 -25.74
C THR A 285 -12.90 8.24 -26.39
N GLY A 286 -12.50 9.41 -25.87
CA GLY A 286 -11.28 10.11 -26.33
C GLY A 286 -9.99 9.32 -26.07
N ARG A 287 -9.91 8.58 -24.96
CA ARG A 287 -8.71 7.83 -24.56
C ARG A 287 -8.58 6.50 -25.32
N LEU A 288 -9.70 5.84 -25.63
CA LEU A 288 -9.72 4.63 -26.47
C LEU A 288 -9.32 4.97 -27.92
N ALA A 289 -9.80 6.09 -28.45
CA ALA A 289 -9.39 6.59 -29.77
C ALA A 289 -7.90 6.97 -29.82
N GLN A 290 -7.36 7.61 -28.77
CA GLN A 290 -5.92 7.91 -28.67
C GLN A 290 -5.05 6.67 -28.51
N LEU A 291 -5.50 5.66 -27.76
CA LEU A 291 -4.81 4.37 -27.63
C LEU A 291 -4.82 3.58 -28.94
N GLN A 292 -5.95 3.56 -29.66
CA GLN A 292 -6.05 2.95 -30.99
C GLN A 292 -5.15 3.68 -32.00
N PHE A 293 -5.10 5.02 -31.98
CA PHE A 293 -4.21 5.80 -32.84
C PHE A 293 -2.72 5.56 -32.53
N LYS A 294 -2.35 5.48 -31.24
CA LYS A 294 -0.97 5.15 -30.83
C LYS A 294 -0.58 3.73 -31.22
N LEU A 295 -1.47 2.76 -31.03
CA LEU A 295 -1.23 1.36 -31.44
C LEU A 295 -1.06 1.27 -32.96
N LYS A 296 -1.93 1.92 -33.74
CA LYS A 296 -1.85 1.92 -35.21
C LYS A 296 -0.51 2.50 -35.71
N ASN A 297 -0.03 3.59 -35.11
CA ASN A 297 1.28 4.17 -35.43
C ASN A 297 2.48 3.29 -35.03
N ILE A 298 2.37 2.50 -33.96
CA ILE A 298 3.41 1.55 -33.56
C ILE A 298 3.48 0.37 -34.56
N PHE A 299 2.33 -0.15 -34.98
CA PHE A 299 2.29 -1.24 -35.96
C PHE A 299 2.72 -0.78 -37.36
N SER A 300 2.37 0.43 -37.80
CA SER A 300 2.84 0.98 -39.08
C SER A 300 4.36 1.19 -39.11
N ARG A 301 4.97 1.65 -38.01
CA ARG A 301 6.43 1.85 -37.92
C ARG A 301 7.26 0.56 -37.87
N ASN A 302 6.65 -0.55 -37.46
CA ASN A 302 7.33 -1.84 -37.44
C ASN A 302 7.25 -2.57 -38.80
N ILE A 303 6.21 -2.31 -39.59
CA ILE A 303 6.10 -2.87 -40.95
C ILE A 303 7.08 -2.18 -41.92
N GLU A 304 7.32 -0.88 -41.79
CA GLU A 304 8.33 -0.17 -42.61
C GLU A 304 9.77 -0.61 -42.31
N LYS A 305 10.06 -1.07 -41.07
CA LYS A 305 11.40 -1.55 -40.70
C LYS A 305 11.72 -2.99 -41.07
N GLU A 306 10.71 -3.81 -41.37
CA GLU A 306 10.90 -5.16 -41.90
C GLU A 306 10.90 -5.21 -43.44
N GLY A 307 10.41 -4.17 -44.11
CA GLY A 307 10.45 -4.05 -45.58
C GLY A 307 11.81 -3.64 -46.17
N GLU A 308 12.69 -2.98 -45.41
CA GLU A 308 13.99 -2.49 -45.92
C GLU A 308 15.17 -3.46 -45.76
N ARG A 309 14.97 -4.68 -45.25
CA ARG A 309 16.08 -5.66 -45.03
C ARG A 309 16.13 -6.82 -46.02
N ASN A 310 15.25 -6.87 -47.01
CA ASN A 310 15.26 -7.89 -48.03
C ASN A 310 15.08 -7.26 -49.42
N ASP A 311 16.14 -6.68 -49.96
CA ASP A 311 16.36 -6.57 -51.41
C ASP A 311 17.87 -6.59 -51.65
N GLY A 312 18.35 -7.72 -52.16
CA GLY A 312 19.75 -7.95 -52.43
C GLY A 312 20.25 -7.34 -53.74
N THR A 313 21.56 -7.42 -53.94
CA THR A 313 22.29 -7.82 -55.16
C THR A 313 23.78 -7.51 -54.90
N SER A 314 24.68 -8.49 -54.83
CA SER A 314 25.31 -9.25 -55.92
C SER A 314 26.24 -8.41 -56.80
N ARG A 315 27.54 -8.80 -56.78
CA ARG A 315 28.60 -8.60 -57.80
C ARG A 315 29.18 -7.19 -57.92
N ASP A 316 30.49 -6.96 -58.07
CA ASP A 316 31.66 -7.79 -58.40
C ASP A 316 32.86 -7.48 -57.47
#